data_AF-A0A7K9GI33-F1
#
_entry.id   AF-A0A7K9GI33-F1
#
_cell.length_a   1.000
_cell.length_b   1.000
_cell.length_c   1.000
_cell.angle_alpha   90.00
_cell.angle_beta   90.00
_cell.angle_gamma   90.00
#
_symmetry.space_group_name_H-M   'P 1'
#
loop_
_entity.id
_entity.type
_entity.pdbx_description
1 polymer ?
#
loop_
_entity_poly.entity_id
_entity_poly.type
_entity_poly.pdbx_seq_one_letter_code
_entity_poly.pdbx_strand_id
1 'polypeptide(L)' 'MGPQGRHHPWLLTLPLLPLLLPLPTVRAAAAARPNFVLVLADDLGFGDLGSYGHPSSATPHLDWL' A
#
# COMPACT_ATOMS: atom_id res chain seq x y z
N MET A 1 18.19 -42.20 -52.32
CA MET A 1 16.76 -42.48 -52.01
C MET A 1 16.63 -42.67 -50.51
N GLY A 2 16.33 -41.71 -49.64
CA GLY A 2 16.21 -40.25 -49.62
C GLY A 2 16.24 -39.89 -48.11
N PRO A 3 16.72 -38.71 -47.68
CA PRO A 3 16.86 -38.42 -46.26
C PRO A 3 15.47 -38.32 -45.63
N GLN A 4 15.17 -39.21 -44.68
CA GLN A 4 13.91 -39.18 -43.95
C GLN A 4 13.90 -37.95 -43.03
N GLY A 5 13.26 -36.88 -43.50
CA GLY A 5 13.01 -35.65 -42.76
C GLY A 5 12.12 -35.93 -41.55
N ARG A 6 12.71 -35.94 -40.37
CA ARG A 6 11.98 -36.00 -39.10
C ARG A 6 11.29 -34.65 -38.90
N HIS A 7 10.02 -34.56 -39.31
CA HIS A 7 9.18 -33.43 -38.93
C HIS A 7 9.02 -33.46 -37.42
N HIS A 8 9.74 -32.58 -36.72
CA HIS A 8 9.68 -32.42 -35.28
C HIS A 8 8.62 -31.35 -34.96
N PRO A 9 7.33 -31.71 -34.75
CA PRO A 9 6.24 -30.72 -34.58
C PRO A 9 6.41 -29.86 -33.32
N TRP A 10 7.25 -30.31 -32.38
CA TRP A 10 7.54 -29.62 -31.12
C TRP A 10 8.28 -28.29 -31.29
N LEU A 11 8.94 -28.06 -32.44
CA LEU A 11 9.59 -26.78 -32.76
C LEU A 11 8.58 -25.66 -33.11
N LEU A 12 7.35 -26.01 -33.52
CA LEU A 12 6.31 -25.05 -33.88
C LEU A 12 5.38 -24.68 -32.71
N THR A 13 5.37 -25.46 -31.62
CA THR A 13 4.52 -25.20 -30.44
C THR A 13 5.22 -24.38 -29.36
N LEU A 14 6.56 -24.39 -29.32
CA LEU A 14 7.37 -23.63 -28.36
C LEU A 14 7.26 -22.08 -28.43
N PRO A 15 7.06 -21.42 -29.59
CA PRO A 15 7.00 -19.95 -29.62
C PRO A 15 5.63 -19.39 -29.19
N LEU A 16 4.60 -20.22 -29.09
CA LEU A 16 3.23 -19.81 -28.71
C LEU A 16 2.95 -19.95 -27.21
N LEU A 17 3.77 -20.71 -26.48
CA LEU A 17 3.62 -20.93 -25.05
C LEU A 17 3.69 -19.64 -24.17
N PRO A 18 4.50 -18.61 -24.48
CA PRO A 18 4.53 -17.40 -23.63
C PRO A 18 3.30 -16.50 -23.82
N LEU A 19 2.51 -16.70 -24.88
CA LEU A 19 1.32 -15.90 -25.16
C LEU A 19 0.10 -16.30 -24.31
N LEU A 20 0.12 -17.51 -23.74
CA LEU A 20 -0.99 -18.04 -22.93
C LEU A 20 -0.81 -17.79 -21.43
N LEU A 21 0.32 -17.23 -21.00
CA LEU A 21 0.59 -16.91 -19.59
C LEU A 21 -0.08 -15.58 -19.23
N PRO A 22 -1.00 -15.55 -18.24
CA PRO A 22 -1.61 -14.31 -17.79
C PRO A 22 -0.54 -13.40 -17.19
N LEU A 23 -0.50 -12.15 -17.66
CA LEU A 23 0.41 -11.14 -17.14
C LEU A 23 0.07 -10.83 -15.67
N PRO A 24 1.06 -10.72 -14.78
CA PRO A 24 0.82 -10.33 -13.40
C PRO A 24 0.28 -8.90 -13.38
N THR A 25 -0.99 -8.74 -12.99
CA THR A 25 -1.60 -7.43 -12.81
C THR A 25 -1.21 -6.88 -11.44
N VAL A 26 -0.34 -5.87 -11.41
CA VAL A 26 -0.09 -5.09 -10.19
C VAL A 26 -1.26 -4.14 -9.99
N ARG A 27 -2.13 -4.44 -9.03
CA ARG A 27 -3.21 -3.53 -8.65
C ARG A 27 -2.65 -2.47 -7.73
N ALA A 28 -2.56 -1.22 -8.22
CA ALA A 28 -2.23 -0.08 -7.37
C ALA A 28 -3.32 0.08 -6.30
N ALA A 29 -2.93 0.01 -5.02
CA ALA A 29 -3.82 0.39 -3.94
C ALA A 29 -4.06 1.89 -4.05
N ALA A 30 -5.32 2.30 -4.21
CA ALA A 30 -5.67 3.71 -4.10
C ALA A 30 -5.31 4.15 -2.67
N ALA A 31 -4.42 5.14 -2.56
CA ALA A 31 -4.11 5.71 -1.26
C ALA A 31 -5.40 6.26 -0.64
N ALA A 32 -5.69 5.85 0.59
CA ALA A 32 -6.81 6.42 1.32
C ALA A 32 -6.62 7.94 1.42
N ARG A 33 -7.68 8.71 1.12
CA ARG A 33 -7.63 10.16 1.32
C ARG A 33 -7.63 10.43 2.82
N PRO A 34 -6.61 11.12 3.38
CA PRO A 34 -6.61 11.45 4.80
C PRO A 34 -7.75 12.42 5.10
N ASN A 35 -8.39 12.22 6.25
CA ASN A 35 -9.30 13.22 6.82
C ASN A 35 -8.48 14.13 7.74
N PHE A 36 -8.76 15.43 7.71
CA PHE A 36 -8.11 16.40 8.59
C PHE A 36 -9.10 16.90 9.63
N VAL A 37 -8.69 16.90 10.90
CA VAL A 37 -9.44 17.47 12.01
C VAL A 37 -8.55 18.53 12.65
N LEU A 38 -9.00 19.79 12.63
CA LEU A 38 -8.33 20.89 13.30
C LEU A 38 -9.08 21.19 14.59
N VAL A 39 -8.41 21.05 15.72
CA VAL A 39 -8.93 21.44 17.03
C VAL A 39 -8.28 22.76 17.41
N LEU A 40 -9.09 23.80 17.54
CA LEU A 40 -8.67 25.11 18.01
C LEU A 40 -9.13 25.28 19.45
N ALA A 41 -8.18 25.59 20.34
CA ALA A 41 -8.47 25.96 21.72
C ALA A 41 -8.10 27.42 21.93
N ASP A 42 -8.99 28.17 22.55
CA ASP A 42 -8.74 29.56 22.95
C ASP A 42 -7.91 29.57 24.25
N ASP A 43 -6.98 30.51 24.36
CA ASP A 43 -6.16 30.74 25.56
C ASP A 43 -5.42 29.52 26.15
N LEU A 44 -5.17 28.47 25.36
CA LEU A 44 -4.43 27.31 25.84
C LEU A 44 -2.93 27.64 25.98
N GLY A 45 -2.46 27.69 27.22
CA GLY A 45 -1.08 27.92 27.58
C GLY A 45 -0.19 26.67 27.42
N PHE A 46 1.12 26.89 27.30
CA PHE A 46 2.11 25.81 27.16
C PHE A 46 2.11 24.83 28.34
N GLY A 47 1.72 25.26 29.53
CA GLY A 47 1.73 24.43 30.74
C GLY A 47 0.41 23.72 31.03
N ASP A 48 -0.64 23.95 30.25
CA ASP A 48 -2.01 23.62 30.68
C ASP A 48 -2.40 22.15 30.45
N LEU A 49 -1.63 21.43 29.62
CA LEU A 49 -1.86 20.02 29.32
C LEU A 49 -1.25 19.11 30.40
N GLY A 50 -1.97 18.03 30.71
CA GLY A 50 -1.50 16.97 31.61
C GLY A 50 -0.20 16.32 31.10
N SER A 51 -0.07 16.14 29.78
CA SER A 51 1.15 15.64 29.12
C SER A 51 2.40 16.50 29.33
N TYR A 52 2.24 17.77 29.72
CA TYR A 52 3.34 18.65 30.10
C TYR A 52 3.59 18.69 31.62
N GLY A 53 2.89 17.86 32.39
CA GLY A 53 3.06 17.74 33.83
C GLY A 53 2.29 18.77 34.64
N HIS A 54 1.18 19.33 34.11
CA HIS A 54 0.32 20.21 34.88
C HIS A 54 -0.19 19.47 36.15
N PRO A 55 -0.10 20.07 37.35
CA PRO A 55 -0.33 19.35 38.61
C PRO A 55 -1.78 18.89 38.82
N SER A 56 -2.74 19.49 38.11
CA SER A 56 -4.17 19.24 38.30
C SER A 56 -5.00 19.15 37.02
N SER A 57 -4.47 19.57 35.87
CA SER A 57 -5.21 19.51 34.61
C SER A 57 -5.06 18.11 34.03
N ALA A 58 -6.14 17.34 34.11
CA ALA A 58 -6.21 16.06 33.43
C ALA A 58 -6.73 16.29 32.00
N THR A 59 -5.94 15.92 31.00
CA THR A 59 -6.33 16.00 29.59
C THR A 59 -6.37 14.60 28.96
N PRO A 60 -7.13 13.65 29.54
CA PRO A 60 -7.02 12.22 29.22
C PRO A 60 -7.44 11.86 27.80
N HIS A 61 -8.01 12.77 27.01
CA HIS A 61 -8.27 12.55 25.58
C HIS A 61 -7.14 13.06 24.68
N LEU A 62 -6.33 14.01 25.16
CA LEU A 62 -5.15 14.55 24.48
C LEU A 62 -3.86 13.83 24.90
N ASP A 63 -3.81 13.29 26.12
CA ASP A 63 -2.59 12.69 26.68
C ASP A 63 -2.20 11.35 26.00
N TRP A 64 -3.11 10.69 25.29
CA TRP A 64 -2.82 9.44 24.53
C TRP A 64 -2.74 9.63 23.02
N LEU A 65 -3.02 10.83 22.50
CA LEU A 65 -2.88 11.15 21.08
C LEU A 65 -1.41 11.25 20.68
#